data_AF-A0A9E1P1T6-F1
#
_entry.id   AF-A0A9E1P1T6-F1
#
_cell.length_a   1.000
_cell.length_b   1.000
_cell.length_c   1.000
_cell.angle_alpha   90.00
_cell.angle_beta   90.00
_cell.angle_gamma   90.00
#
_symmetry.space_group_name_H-M   'P 1'
#
loop_
_entity.id
_entity.type
_entity.pdbx_description
1 polymer ?
#
loop_
_entity_poly.entity_id
_entity_poly.type
_entity_poly.pdbx_seq_one_letter_code
_entity_poly.pdbx_strand_id
1 'polypeptide(L)' 'VNSIADLSRHQQLRRTPVDTASGSVDLVAPPVVVAGAELKLGAVPSLGQHSDSIRREFE' A
#
# COMPACT_ATOMS: atom_id res chain seq x y z
N VAL A 1 27.96 -4.43 -6.73
CA VAL A 1 26.53 -4.74 -6.93
C VAL A 1 25.82 -4.48 -5.61
N ASN A 2 24.66 -3.82 -5.58
CA ASN A 2 23.88 -3.59 -4.35
C ASN A 2 22.92 -4.76 -4.09
N SER A 3 22.69 -5.13 -2.81
CA SER A 3 21.76 -6.20 -2.43
C SER A 3 20.37 -5.67 -2.04
N ILE A 4 19.39 -6.58 -1.90
CA ILE A 4 18.05 -6.25 -1.40
C ILE A 4 18.11 -5.77 0.07
N ALA A 5 19.03 -6.33 0.86
CA ALA A 5 19.22 -5.93 2.25
C ALA A 5 19.74 -4.49 2.35
N ASP A 6 20.62 -4.09 1.42
CA ASP A 6 21.14 -2.71 1.34
C ASP A 6 20.03 -1.74 0.92
N LEU A 7 19.21 -2.13 -0.06
CA LEU A 7 18.06 -1.33 -0.48
C LEU A 7 17.06 -1.12 0.66
N SER A 8 16.76 -2.16 1.44
CA SER A 8 15.82 -2.08 2.56
C SER A 8 16.26 -1.05 3.61
N ARG A 9 17.56 -0.88 3.84
CA ARG A 9 18.10 0.08 4.82
C ARG A 9 18.42 1.45 4.22
N HIS A 10 18.16 1.65 2.93
CA HIS A 10 18.60 2.84 2.21
C HIS A 10 17.80 4.09 2.62
N GLN A 11 18.50 5.19 2.93
CA GLN A 11 17.91 6.45 3.42
C GLN A 11 16.91 7.08 2.45
N GLN A 12 17.11 6.90 1.15
CA GLN A 12 16.21 7.44 0.13
C GLN A 12 14.99 6.54 -0.13
N LEU A 13 14.95 5.33 0.43
CA LEU A 13 13.80 4.44 0.28
C LEU A 13 12.65 4.93 1.17
N ARG A 14 11.70 5.63 0.55
CA ARG A 14 10.48 6.07 1.22
C ARG A 14 9.55 4.89 1.45
N ARG A 15 8.95 4.88 2.64
CA ARG A 15 7.91 3.94 3.04
C ARG A 15 6.63 4.67 3.35
N THR A 16 5.51 3.98 3.18
CA THR A 16 4.20 4.45 3.59
C THR A 16 3.49 3.34 4.34
N PRO A 17 2.87 3.64 5.50
CA PRO A 17 2.08 2.66 6.21
C PRO A 17 0.83 2.33 5.41
N VAL A 18 0.44 1.06 5.41
CA VAL A 18 -0.81 0.56 4.85
C VAL A 18 -1.43 -0.42 5.83
N ASP A 19 -2.70 -0.18 6.16
CA ASP A 19 -3.43 -1.05 7.05
C ASP A 19 -3.88 -2.32 6.34
N THR A 20 -3.73 -3.45 7.03
CA THR A 20 -4.21 -4.76 6.57
C THR A 20 -5.08 -5.40 7.65
N ALA A 21 -5.79 -6.46 7.29
CA ALA A 21 -6.57 -7.24 8.27
C ALA A 21 -5.73 -7.78 9.44
N SER A 22 -4.42 -7.97 9.25
CA SER A 22 -3.49 -8.48 10.28
C SER A 22 -2.69 -7.37 10.98
N GLY A 23 -2.99 -6.10 10.70
CA GLY A 23 -2.26 -4.95 11.25
C GLY A 23 -1.61 -4.08 10.17
N SER A 24 -0.99 -2.97 10.60
CA SER A 24 -0.35 -2.01 9.70
C SER A 24 1.05 -2.49 9.27
N VAL A 25 1.38 -2.31 7.98
CA VAL A 25 2.68 -2.66 7.41
C VAL A 25 3.26 -1.52 6.59
N ASP A 26 4.58 -1.35 6.64
CA ASP A 26 5.29 -0.35 5.85
C ASP A 26 5.63 -0.86 4.45
N LEU A 27 4.93 -0.35 3.44
CA LEU A 27 5.19 -0.67 2.04
C LEU A 27 6.13 0.35 1.41
N VAL A 28 6.85 -0.06 0.36
CA VAL A 28 7.61 0.87 -0.48
C VAL A 28 6.62 1.86 -1.10
N ALA A 29 6.88 3.15 -0.88
CA ALA A 29 6.00 4.19 -1.38
C ALA A 29 6.03 4.21 -2.92
N PRO A 30 4.90 4.53 -3.58
CA PRO A 30 4.86 4.67 -5.03
C PRO A 30 5.95 5.64 -5.55
N PRO A 31 6.52 5.36 -6.74
CA PRO A 31 7.61 6.17 -7.28
C PRO A 31 7.12 7.53 -7.78
N VAL A 32 5.84 7.65 -8.14
CA VAL A 32 5.24 8.89 -8.60
C VAL A 32 5.13 9.89 -7.46
N VAL A 33 5.59 11.12 -7.72
CA VAL A 33 5.43 12.27 -6.82
C VAL A 33 4.77 13.37 -7.64
N VAL A 34 3.59 13.80 -7.19
CA VAL A 34 2.84 14.90 -7.80
C VAL A 34 2.93 16.09 -6.86
N ALA A 35 3.48 17.21 -7.36
CA ALA A 35 3.66 18.40 -6.55
C ALA A 35 2.31 18.91 -6.02
N GLY A 36 2.25 19.18 -4.71
CA GLY A 36 1.03 19.65 -4.04
C GLY A 36 -0.03 18.58 -3.76
N ALA A 37 0.22 17.31 -4.11
CA ALA A 37 -0.70 16.21 -3.84
C ALA A 37 -0.11 15.24 -2.80
N GLU A 38 -0.92 14.90 -1.79
CA GLU A 38 -0.61 13.83 -0.86
C GLU A 38 -1.19 12.52 -1.37
N LEU A 39 -0.34 11.52 -1.62
CA LEU A 39 -0.77 10.20 -2.05
C LEU A 39 -1.11 9.35 -0.81
N LYS A 40 -2.40 9.14 -0.56
CA LYS A 40 -2.89 8.25 0.51
C LYS A 40 -3.29 6.90 -0.08
N LEU A 41 -2.64 5.85 0.40
CA LEU A 41 -3.04 4.48 0.07
C LEU A 41 -4.21 4.05 0.96
N GLY A 42 -5.17 3.34 0.37
CA GLY A 42 -6.25 2.71 1.13
C GLY A 42 -5.78 1.44 1.84
N ALA A 43 -6.56 0.98 2.81
CA ALA A 43 -6.32 -0.28 3.49
C ALA A 43 -6.50 -1.48 2.54
N VAL A 44 -5.74 -2.55 2.78
CA VAL A 44 -5.92 -3.83 2.10
C VAL A 44 -7.19 -4.50 2.63
N PRO A 45 -8.16 -4.84 1.76
CA PRO A 45 -9.39 -5.47 2.20
C PRO A 45 -9.13 -6.88 2.75
N SER A 46 -9.94 -7.27 3.73
CA SER A 46 -9.96 -8.65 4.19
C SER A 46 -10.61 -9.58 3.16
N LEU A 47 -10.43 -10.89 3.34
CA LEU A 47 -11.03 -11.89 2.47
C LEU A 47 -12.56 -11.74 2.49
N GLY A 48 -13.13 -11.45 1.31
CA GLY A 48 -14.57 -11.31 1.14
C GLY A 48 -15.18 -9.98 1.56
N GLN A 49 -14.38 -8.99 2.01
CA GLN A 49 -14.88 -7.71 2.54
C GLN A 49 -15.87 -6.98 1.62
N HIS A 50 -15.67 -7.09 0.30
CA HIS A 50 -16.48 -6.41 -0.71
C HIS A 50 -17.35 -7.37 -1.53
N SER A 51 -17.42 -8.66 -1.17
CA SER A 51 -18.13 -9.65 -2.00
C SER A 51 -19.62 -9.36 -2.14
N ASP A 52 -20.30 -8.95 -1.07
CA ASP A 52 -21.73 -8.69 -1.10
C ASP A 52 -22.08 -7.38 -1.83
N SER A 53 -21.24 -6.34 -1.71
CA SER A 53 -21.45 -5.10 -2.46
C SER A 53 -21.30 -5.35 -3.95
N ILE A 54 -20.27 -6.08 -4.37
CA ILE A 54 -20.01 -6.38 -5.77
C ILE A 54 -21.15 -7.21 -6.37
N ARG A 55 -21.69 -8.22 -5.68
CA ARG A 55 -22.80 -9.02 -6.23
C ARG A 55 -24.05 -8.18 -6.52
N ARG A 56 -24.39 -7.23 -5.63
CA ARG A 56 -25.52 -6.31 -5.82
C ARG A 56 -25.36 -5.36 -7.00
N GLU A 57 -24.14 -5.12 -7.48
CA GLU A 57 -23.91 -4.28 -8.68
C GLU A 57 -24.37 -4.95 -9.98
N PHE A 58 -24.63 -6.27 -9.98
CA PHE A 58 -25.01 -7.05 -11.15
C PHE A 58 -26.42 -7.68 -11.08
N GLU A 59 -27.20 -7.33 -10.05
CA GLU A 59 -28.63 -7.63 -9.97
C GLU A 59 -29.45 -6.58 -10.75
#